data_AF-A0AA88U7D2-F1
#
_entry.id   AF-A0AA88U7D2-F1
#
_cell.length_a   1.000
_cell.length_b   1.000
_cell.length_c   1.000
_cell.angle_alpha   90.00
_cell.angle_beta   90.00
_cell.angle_gamma   90.00
#
_symmetry.space_group_name_H-M   'P 1'
#
loop_
_entity.id
_entity.type
_entity.pdbx_description
1 polymer ?
#
loop_
_entity_poly.entity_id
_entity_poly.type
_entity_poly.pdbx_seq_one_letter_code
_entity_poly.pdbx_strand_id
1 'polypeptide(L)'
;MASFSEIPEGCIAEILSLTTPADACRAAVIAWRFKSAADSDGVWERFLPSDHSEIVARSVSPVVHATKKQLYFGLCDSPILIDGGKMSFALTKHNGRKCFMLQARELSIAWKDTPYYWKWRSLPESRSLSLSLSLPTPTCGTSCHDLYISLKKIVHTSPDHPHPSSHRPFSVVINDQYLRMCRFSEVAELVSVFWLDIGGKIGTKLLSPKTTYGAYLVFKLGEQPYGLDYPAKAVVRFARDREYEAEVGLGELGEDGISTVYLTSPGISRVRRRRGIYDMAMREPEANARLVQNRKDGWKEIELGEFFNDEGDDDYVKMRLMEIKDQHRKGGLIVEGIEVRPKVEVIS
;
A
#
# COMPACT_ATOMS: atom_id res chain seq x y z
N MET A 1 3.84 -7.21 51.62
CA MET A 1 3.92 -7.11 50.14
C MET A 1 3.39 -5.75 49.77
N ALA A 2 4.21 -4.89 49.16
CA ALA A 2 3.75 -3.58 48.68
C ALA A 2 2.67 -3.82 47.62
N SER A 3 1.51 -3.18 47.79
CA SER A 3 0.40 -3.30 46.84
C SER A 3 0.72 -2.47 45.60
N PHE A 4 0.43 -2.99 44.41
CA PHE A 4 0.56 -2.22 43.14
C PHE A 4 -0.24 -0.90 43.15
N SER A 5 -1.15 -0.70 44.11
CA SER A 5 -1.83 0.56 44.36
C SER A 5 -0.93 1.70 44.85
N GLU A 6 0.30 1.41 45.30
CA GLU A 6 1.23 2.41 45.85
C GLU A 6 2.13 3.07 44.80
N ILE A 7 2.16 2.56 43.55
CA ILE A 7 3.01 3.10 42.49
C ILE A 7 2.45 4.45 42.01
N PRO A 8 3.24 5.55 42.02
CA PRO A 8 2.83 6.84 41.46
C PRO A 8 2.47 6.75 39.98
N GLU A 9 1.48 7.53 39.54
CA GLU A 9 1.02 7.53 38.14
C GLU A 9 2.16 7.81 37.15
N GLY A 10 3.07 8.73 37.48
CA GLY A 10 4.24 9.02 36.65
C GLY A 10 5.18 7.82 36.47
N CYS A 11 5.37 6.98 37.50
CA CYS A 11 6.15 5.76 37.38
C CYS A 11 5.45 4.72 36.50
N ILE A 12 4.11 4.63 36.59
CA ILE A 12 3.32 3.77 35.70
C ILE A 12 3.47 4.26 34.25
N ALA A 13 3.33 5.57 34.01
CA ALA A 13 3.47 6.17 32.68
C ALA A 13 4.87 5.91 32.09
N GLU A 14 5.93 6.10 32.86
CA GLU A 14 7.31 5.80 32.43
C GLU A 14 7.46 4.33 32.02
N ILE A 15 7.01 3.40 32.86
CA ILE A 15 7.05 1.96 32.54
C ILE A 15 6.27 1.68 31.25
N LEU A 16 5.03 2.19 31.13
CA LEU A 16 4.19 1.97 29.95
C LEU A 16 4.81 2.54 28.68
N SER A 17 5.50 3.69 28.75
CA SER A 17 6.19 4.31 27.60
C SER A 17 7.32 3.44 27.03
N LEU A 18 7.84 2.49 27.81
CA LEU A 18 8.88 1.55 27.41
C LEU A 18 8.31 0.22 26.88
N THR A 19 6.98 0.08 26.85
CA THR A 19 6.28 -1.09 26.32
C THR A 19 5.78 -0.85 24.89
N THR A 20 4.90 -1.71 24.38
CA THR A 20 4.22 -1.45 23.10
C THR A 20 2.93 -0.64 23.31
N PRO A 21 2.46 0.11 22.28
CA PRO A 21 1.12 0.72 22.30
C PRO A 21 0.00 -0.26 22.63
N ALA A 22 0.14 -1.52 22.20
CA ALA A 22 -0.82 -2.58 22.51
C ALA A 22 -0.79 -2.97 24.00
N ASP A 23 0.39 -3.06 24.61
CA ASP A 23 0.55 -3.31 26.05
C ASP A 23 -0.03 -2.16 26.89
N ALA A 24 0.25 -0.91 26.52
CA ALA A 24 -0.32 0.25 27.20
C ALA A 24 -1.85 0.24 27.16
N CYS A 25 -2.44 -0.11 26.01
CA CYS A 25 -3.89 -0.25 25.89
C CYS A 25 -4.45 -1.42 26.73
N ARG A 26 -3.73 -2.53 26.84
CA ARG A 26 -4.10 -3.65 27.73
C ARG A 26 -3.99 -3.28 29.21
N ALA A 27 -2.97 -2.52 29.59
CA ALA A 27 -2.79 -2.06 30.96
C ALA A 27 -3.93 -1.11 31.37
N ALA A 28 -4.40 -0.27 30.45
CA ALA A 28 -5.46 0.70 30.69
C ALA A 28 -6.79 0.10 31.19
N VAL A 29 -7.06 -1.18 30.95
CA VAL A 29 -8.30 -1.84 31.42
C VAL A 29 -8.18 -2.46 32.82
N ILE A 30 -6.99 -2.47 33.43
CA ILE A 30 -6.75 -3.11 34.72
C ILE A 30 -7.29 -2.27 35.89
N ALA A 31 -7.01 -0.97 35.88
CA ALA A 31 -7.48 -0.03 36.89
C ALA A 31 -7.43 1.42 36.37
N TRP A 32 -8.19 2.32 37.01
CA TRP A 32 -8.26 3.73 36.58
C TRP A 32 -6.89 4.44 36.55
N ARG A 33 -5.97 4.10 37.47
CA ARG A 33 -4.61 4.68 37.49
C ARG A 33 -3.81 4.28 36.25
N PHE A 34 -3.89 3.02 35.84
CA PHE A 34 -3.28 2.55 34.60
C PHE A 34 -3.94 3.18 33.39
N LYS A 35 -5.26 3.36 33.40
CA LYS A 35 -5.98 4.10 32.35
C LYS A 35 -5.46 5.51 32.20
N SER A 36 -5.38 6.26 33.30
CA SER A 36 -4.91 7.64 33.33
C SER A 36 -3.46 7.74 32.81
N ALA A 37 -2.56 6.91 33.36
CA ALA A 37 -1.17 6.85 32.91
C ALA A 37 -1.04 6.47 31.41
N ALA A 38 -1.78 5.45 30.96
CA ALA A 38 -1.76 4.97 29.58
C ALA A 38 -2.41 5.95 28.59
N ASP A 39 -3.27 6.86 29.04
CA ASP A 39 -3.90 7.89 28.22
C ASP A 39 -3.04 9.19 28.17
N SER A 40 -1.93 9.25 28.92
CA SER A 40 -1.07 10.44 29.00
C SER A 40 -0.23 10.68 27.74
N ASP A 41 -0.09 11.95 27.33
CA ASP A 41 0.70 12.32 26.15
C ASP A 41 2.19 12.00 26.30
N GLY A 42 2.72 11.90 27.52
CA GLY A 42 4.10 11.46 27.76
C GLY A 42 4.37 10.04 27.27
N VAL A 43 3.40 9.13 27.46
CA VAL A 43 3.48 7.75 26.95
C VAL A 43 3.42 7.74 25.43
N TRP A 44 2.45 8.44 24.85
CA TRP A 44 2.23 8.41 23.39
C TRP A 44 3.29 9.17 22.61
N GLU A 45 3.97 10.14 23.21
CA GLU A 45 5.16 10.76 22.62
C GLU A 45 6.27 9.73 22.35
N ARG A 46 6.43 8.75 23.24
CA ARG A 46 7.46 7.71 23.08
C ARG A 46 7.09 6.66 22.02
N PHE A 47 5.80 6.48 21.77
CA PHE A 47 5.27 5.57 20.75
C PHE A 47 5.24 6.19 19.35
N LEU A 48 5.15 7.51 19.25
CA LEU A 48 5.29 8.22 18.00
C LEU A 48 6.76 8.22 17.55
N PRO A 49 7.03 8.22 16.23
CA PRO A 49 8.37 8.49 15.74
C PRO A 49 8.91 9.83 16.26
N SER A 50 10.21 9.91 16.53
CA SER A 50 10.86 11.14 17.03
C SER A 50 10.70 12.33 16.08
N ASP A 51 10.59 12.07 14.78
CA ASP A 51 10.40 13.03 13.70
C ASP A 51 8.93 13.16 13.27
N HIS A 52 7.96 12.67 14.06
CA HIS A 52 6.53 12.72 13.69
C HIS A 52 6.04 14.14 13.37
N SER A 53 6.53 15.15 14.10
CA SER A 53 6.15 16.55 13.88
C SER A 53 6.61 17.05 12.51
N GLU A 54 7.82 16.68 12.08
CA GLU A 54 8.35 17.03 10.76
C GLU A 54 7.58 16.31 9.64
N ILE A 55 7.21 15.05 9.85
CA ILE A 55 6.41 14.28 8.90
C ILE A 55 5.01 14.87 8.75
N VAL A 56 4.36 15.21 9.86
CA VAL A 56 3.02 15.83 9.85
C VAL A 56 3.05 17.20 9.18
N ALA A 57 4.11 17.99 9.36
CA ALA A 57 4.27 19.28 8.69
C ALA A 57 4.36 19.17 7.16
N ARG A 58 4.75 18.00 6.62
CA ARG A 58 4.82 17.72 5.17
C ARG A 58 3.49 17.26 4.58
N SER A 59 2.44 17.13 5.39
CA SER A 59 1.13 16.67 4.95
C SER A 59 0.44 17.67 4.01
N VAL A 60 -0.30 17.13 3.04
CA VAL A 60 -1.08 17.94 2.08
C VAL A 60 -2.30 18.60 2.75
N SER A 61 -2.85 17.94 3.77
CA SER A 61 -4.00 18.42 4.53
C SER A 61 -3.64 18.51 6.01
N PRO A 62 -4.06 19.58 6.73
CA PRO A 62 -3.74 19.73 8.15
C PRO A 62 -4.18 18.52 8.98
N VAL A 63 -3.24 17.94 9.72
CA VAL A 63 -3.50 16.85 10.67
C VAL A 63 -3.60 17.46 12.07
N VAL A 64 -4.82 17.57 12.59
CA VAL A 64 -5.09 18.18 13.90
C VAL A 64 -5.74 17.15 14.80
N HIS A 65 -5.09 16.83 15.91
CA HIS A 65 -5.59 15.94 16.95
C HIS A 65 -5.42 16.59 18.32
N ALA A 66 -6.35 16.31 19.24
CA ALA A 66 -6.32 16.92 20.57
C ALA A 66 -5.29 16.27 21.50
N THR A 67 -4.94 15.00 21.25
CA THR A 67 -3.94 14.25 22.04
C THR A 67 -3.00 13.46 21.13
N LYS A 68 -1.82 13.11 21.64
CA LYS A 68 -0.85 12.28 20.91
C LYS A 68 -1.34 10.87 20.67
N LYS A 69 -2.18 10.35 21.59
CA LYS A 69 -2.91 9.10 21.39
C LYS A 69 -3.81 9.14 20.16
N GLN A 70 -4.60 10.21 20.02
CA GLN A 70 -5.46 10.41 18.86
C GLN A 70 -4.66 10.56 17.57
N LEU A 71 -3.53 11.29 17.62
CA LEU A 71 -2.60 11.39 16.49
C LEU A 71 -2.07 10.00 16.08
N TYR A 72 -1.59 9.21 17.03
CA TYR A 72 -1.06 7.87 16.75
C TYR A 72 -2.09 6.99 16.04
N PHE A 73 -3.31 6.89 16.57
CA PHE A 73 -4.36 6.08 15.93
C PHE A 73 -4.85 6.69 14.62
N GLY A 74 -4.91 8.01 14.50
CA GLY A 74 -5.18 8.70 13.24
C GLY A 74 -4.21 8.29 12.14
N LEU A 75 -2.91 8.30 12.44
CA LEU A 75 -1.84 7.87 11.52
C LEU A 75 -1.84 6.35 11.25
N CYS A 76 -2.41 5.53 12.13
CA CYS A 76 -2.55 4.09 11.91
C CYS A 76 -3.74 3.77 10.99
N ASP A 77 -4.89 4.39 11.26
CA ASP A 77 -6.16 4.04 10.64
C ASP A 77 -6.38 4.82 9.32
N SER A 78 -5.71 5.95 9.12
CA SER A 78 -5.84 6.80 7.93
C SER A 78 -4.48 7.33 7.46
N PRO A 79 -3.86 6.69 6.44
CA PRO A 79 -2.62 7.17 5.86
C PRO A 79 -2.77 8.60 5.36
N ILE A 80 -1.79 9.44 5.67
CA ILE A 80 -1.75 10.84 5.22
C ILE A 80 -0.90 10.95 3.96
N LEU A 81 -1.29 11.84 3.05
CA LEU A 81 -0.47 12.19 1.88
C LEU A 81 0.54 13.27 2.27
N ILE A 82 1.80 13.05 1.94
CA ILE A 82 2.91 13.97 2.21
C ILE A 82 3.65 14.34 0.91
N ASP A 83 4.50 15.37 0.98
CA ASP A 83 5.34 15.85 -0.12
C ASP A 83 4.55 16.20 -1.38
N GLY A 84 3.43 16.92 -1.21
CA GLY A 84 2.55 17.29 -2.32
C GLY A 84 1.78 16.11 -2.92
N GLY A 85 1.58 15.04 -2.15
CA GLY A 85 0.81 13.86 -2.59
C GLY A 85 1.65 12.75 -3.20
N LYS A 86 2.98 12.94 -3.23
CA LYS A 86 3.94 12.02 -3.86
C LYS A 86 4.08 10.69 -3.14
N MET A 87 3.79 10.67 -1.85
CA MET A 87 3.81 9.45 -1.07
C MET A 87 2.80 9.52 0.08
N SER A 88 2.36 8.35 0.55
CA SER A 88 1.55 8.25 1.75
C SER A 88 2.39 7.80 2.93
N PHE A 89 2.08 8.29 4.12
CA PHE A 89 2.67 7.90 5.39
C PHE A 89 1.62 7.34 6.33
N ALA A 90 1.96 6.26 7.04
CA ALA A 90 1.14 5.68 8.10
C ALA A 90 2.02 5.04 9.18
N LEU A 91 1.41 4.70 10.31
CA LEU A 91 2.06 3.93 11.37
C LEU A 91 1.52 2.51 11.45
N THR A 92 2.39 1.57 11.78
CA THR A 92 1.98 0.21 12.13
C THR A 92 1.35 0.21 13.52
N LYS A 93 0.07 -0.20 13.60
CA LYS A 93 -0.72 -0.14 14.83
C LYS A 93 -0.07 -0.79 16.05
N HIS A 94 0.65 -1.89 15.85
CA HIS A 94 1.22 -2.69 16.94
C HIS A 94 2.43 -2.03 17.63
N ASN A 95 3.30 -1.36 16.87
CA ASN A 95 4.63 -0.96 17.34
C ASN A 95 5.08 0.44 16.86
N GLY A 96 4.20 1.22 16.22
CA GLY A 96 4.51 2.59 15.79
C GLY A 96 5.55 2.70 14.69
N ARG A 97 5.92 1.59 14.03
CA ARG A 97 6.90 1.60 12.95
C ARG A 97 6.33 2.24 11.70
N LYS A 98 7.14 3.05 11.02
CA LYS A 98 6.73 3.86 9.88
C LYS A 98 6.44 3.00 8.66
N CYS A 99 5.35 3.30 7.95
CA CYS A 99 4.98 2.74 6.66
C CYS A 99 4.94 3.86 5.62
N PHE A 100 5.49 3.61 4.43
CA PHE A 100 5.44 4.55 3.32
C PHE A 100 4.89 3.87 2.08
N MET A 101 4.24 4.63 1.21
CA MET A 101 3.89 4.17 -0.14
C MET A 101 4.23 5.25 -1.14
N LEU A 102 5.02 4.92 -2.15
CA LEU A 102 5.35 5.81 -3.26
C LEU A 102 4.25 5.73 -4.30
N GLN A 103 3.72 6.87 -4.76
CA GLN A 103 2.74 6.88 -5.84
C GLN A 103 3.35 6.42 -7.17
N ALA A 104 2.54 5.87 -8.07
CA ALA A 104 2.97 5.41 -9.39
C ALA A 104 3.75 6.46 -10.20
N ARG A 105 3.41 7.75 -10.07
CA ARG A 105 4.08 8.86 -10.78
C ARG A 105 5.55 9.06 -10.36
N GLU A 106 5.89 8.75 -9.11
CA GLU A 106 7.25 8.85 -8.58
C GLU A 106 8.08 7.59 -8.86
N LEU A 107 7.47 6.55 -9.43
CA LEU A 107 8.18 5.35 -9.85
C LEU A 107 8.99 5.62 -11.12
N SER A 108 10.11 4.91 -11.23
CA SER A 108 10.85 4.76 -12.49
C SER A 108 10.19 3.65 -13.29
N ILE A 109 9.39 4.03 -14.27
CA ILE A 109 8.67 3.10 -15.15
C ILE A 109 9.23 3.26 -16.56
N ALA A 110 9.64 2.16 -17.19
CA ALA A 110 10.13 2.21 -18.57
C ALA A 110 9.03 2.75 -19.50
N TRP A 111 9.37 3.79 -20.26
CA TRP A 111 8.48 4.47 -21.20
C TRP A 111 7.25 5.14 -20.58
N LYS A 112 7.30 5.52 -19.30
CA LYS A 112 6.15 6.04 -18.54
C LYS A 112 5.45 7.27 -19.13
N ASP A 113 6.18 8.07 -19.92
CA ASP A 113 5.67 9.28 -20.57
C ASP A 113 5.22 9.03 -22.02
N THR A 114 5.23 7.76 -22.47
CA THR A 114 4.77 7.37 -23.80
C THR A 114 3.34 6.84 -23.74
N PRO A 115 2.34 7.58 -24.25
CA PRO A 115 0.91 7.24 -24.09
C PRO A 115 0.49 5.94 -24.80
N TYR A 116 1.27 5.47 -25.77
CA TYR A 116 1.07 4.17 -26.41
C TYR A 116 1.35 2.98 -25.48
N TYR A 117 2.14 3.20 -24.42
CA TYR A 117 2.58 2.17 -23.50
C TYR A 117 1.94 2.32 -22.13
N TRP A 118 1.78 3.54 -21.66
CA TRP A 118 1.19 3.84 -20.35
C TRP A 118 0.16 4.95 -20.46
N LYS A 119 -0.99 4.73 -19.84
CA LYS A 119 -2.04 5.74 -19.69
C LYS A 119 -2.13 6.12 -18.22
N TRP A 120 -2.16 7.42 -17.96
CA TRP A 120 -2.37 7.94 -16.62
C TRP A 120 -3.87 8.13 -16.39
N ARG A 121 -4.39 7.50 -15.34
CA ARG A 121 -5.79 7.64 -14.95
C ARG A 121 -5.86 8.50 -13.71
N SER A 122 -6.40 9.70 -13.89
CA SER A 122 -6.83 10.51 -12.77
C SER A 122 -8.14 9.97 -12.24
N LEU A 123 -8.20 9.76 -10.93
CA LEU A 123 -9.42 9.39 -10.25
C LEU A 123 -10.17 10.68 -9.91
N PRO A 124 -11.45 10.82 -10.29
CA PRO A 124 -12.25 11.94 -9.82
C PRO A 124 -12.18 11.92 -8.29
N GLU A 125 -11.68 13.01 -7.72
CA GLU A 125 -11.28 13.16 -6.32
C GLU A 125 -12.04 12.19 -5.40
N SER A 126 -11.37 11.13 -4.98
CA SER A 126 -11.80 10.40 -3.79
C SER A 126 -11.57 11.36 -2.65
N ARG A 127 -12.55 12.24 -2.42
CA ARG A 127 -12.64 13.04 -1.20
C ARG A 127 -12.31 12.07 -0.08
N SER A 128 -11.21 12.35 0.62
CA SER A 128 -10.95 11.82 1.95
C SER A 128 -12.30 11.71 2.64
N LEU A 129 -12.73 10.49 2.97
CA LEU A 129 -13.89 10.29 3.84
C LEU A 129 -13.48 10.75 5.24
N SER A 130 -13.25 12.05 5.42
CA SER A 130 -13.67 12.77 6.61
C SER A 130 -15.19 12.87 6.54
N LEU A 131 -15.88 11.73 6.66
CA LEU A 131 -17.25 11.76 7.13
C LEU A 131 -17.16 12.15 8.60
N SER A 132 -17.14 13.45 8.89
CA SER A 132 -17.87 13.95 10.04
C SER A 132 -19.35 13.74 9.74
N LEU A 133 -19.81 12.49 9.74
CA LEU A 133 -21.21 12.21 9.96
C LEU A 133 -21.47 12.63 11.40
N SER A 134 -21.97 13.83 11.58
CA SER A 134 -22.86 14.12 12.69
C SER A 134 -24.07 13.21 12.51
N LEU A 135 -23.93 11.96 12.95
CA LEU A 135 -25.06 11.05 13.08
C LEU A 135 -26.05 11.74 14.02
N PRO A 136 -27.32 11.93 13.63
CA PRO A 136 -28.33 12.31 14.61
C PRO A 136 -28.33 11.23 15.70
N THR A 137 -28.23 11.67 16.94
CA THR A 137 -28.31 10.78 18.11
C THR A 137 -29.54 9.90 17.98
N PRO A 138 -29.41 8.56 18.10
CA PRO A 138 -30.54 7.67 17.94
C PRO A 138 -31.54 7.93 19.07
N THR A 139 -32.71 8.48 18.73
CA THR A 139 -33.88 8.31 19.59
C THR A 139 -34.25 6.83 19.56
N CYS A 140 -34.38 6.24 20.76
CA CYS A 140 -34.67 4.83 20.99
C CYS A 140 -35.76 4.30 20.04
N GLY A 141 -35.43 3.38 19.13
CA GLY A 141 -36.43 2.61 18.38
C GLY A 141 -36.14 2.18 16.94
N THR A 142 -35.14 2.72 16.23
CA THR A 142 -34.91 2.33 14.82
C THR A 142 -33.98 1.11 14.69
N SER A 143 -34.50 0.06 14.02
CA SER A 143 -33.78 -1.17 13.68
C SER A 143 -32.70 -0.93 12.62
N CYS A 144 -31.57 -1.64 12.71
CA CYS A 144 -30.47 -1.63 11.70
C CYS A 144 -30.96 -1.87 10.26
N HIS A 145 -32.14 -2.47 10.08
CA HIS A 145 -32.74 -2.69 8.76
C HIS A 145 -33.16 -1.37 8.06
N ASP A 146 -33.59 -0.36 8.81
CA ASP A 146 -34.11 0.89 8.27
C ASP A 146 -32.99 1.85 7.80
N LEU A 147 -31.82 1.77 8.45
CA LEU A 147 -30.59 2.45 8.02
C LEU A 147 -30.06 1.85 6.70
N TYR A 148 -30.14 0.53 6.53
CA TYR A 148 -29.72 -0.16 5.31
C TYR A 148 -30.63 0.16 4.11
N ILE A 149 -31.95 0.29 4.32
CA ILE A 149 -32.90 0.66 3.25
C ILE A 149 -32.75 2.13 2.85
N SER A 150 -32.44 3.03 3.79
CA SER A 150 -32.23 4.45 3.50
C SER A 150 -30.97 4.68 2.64
N LEU A 151 -29.90 3.91 2.86
CA LEU A 151 -28.70 3.94 2.03
C LEU A 151 -28.92 3.40 0.60
N LYS A 152 -29.84 2.45 0.41
CA LYS A 152 -30.17 1.92 -0.94
C LYS A 152 -30.94 2.90 -1.82
N LYS A 153 -31.69 3.85 -1.25
CA LYS A 153 -32.46 4.85 -2.01
C LYS A 153 -31.60 5.95 -2.66
N ILE A 154 -30.36 6.13 -2.20
CA ILE A 154 -29.44 7.15 -2.73
C ILE A 154 -28.73 6.67 -4.03
N VAL A 155 -28.80 5.38 -4.37
CA VAL A 155 -27.93 4.76 -5.41
C VAL A 155 -28.63 4.46 -6.76
N HIS A 156 -29.92 4.75 -6.95
CA HIS A 156 -30.58 4.45 -8.24
C HIS A 156 -31.32 5.65 -8.85
N THR A 157 -30.84 6.13 -10.00
CA THR A 157 -31.56 6.51 -11.24
C THR A 157 -30.51 7.01 -12.25
N SER A 158 -30.44 6.50 -13.48
CA SER A 158 -31.27 6.95 -14.61
C SER A 158 -31.32 5.89 -15.73
N PRO A 159 -32.46 5.69 -16.43
CA PRO A 159 -32.55 4.90 -17.65
C PRO A 159 -32.40 5.79 -18.89
N ASP A 160 -31.64 5.38 -19.90
CA ASP A 160 -31.89 5.76 -21.29
C ASP A 160 -31.20 4.78 -22.26
N HIS A 161 -32.00 4.27 -23.21
CA HIS A 161 -31.56 3.40 -24.30
C HIS A 161 -31.10 4.24 -25.52
N PRO A 162 -30.06 3.83 -26.27
CA PRO A 162 -29.87 4.33 -27.63
C PRO A 162 -30.08 3.26 -28.70
N HIS A 163 -30.79 3.65 -29.77
CA HIS A 163 -30.83 2.95 -31.06
C HIS A 163 -29.47 3.00 -31.79
N PRO A 164 -29.17 2.06 -32.71
CA PRO A 164 -27.84 1.91 -33.27
C PRO A 164 -27.70 2.65 -34.60
N SER A 165 -26.86 3.68 -34.66
CA SER A 165 -26.12 4.08 -35.87
C SER A 165 -25.21 5.29 -35.60
N SER A 166 -23.94 5.01 -35.34
CA SER A 166 -22.79 5.79 -35.85
C SER A 166 -21.52 5.25 -35.22
N HIS A 167 -20.54 4.92 -36.06
CA HIS A 167 -19.20 4.55 -35.64
C HIS A 167 -18.58 5.72 -34.85
N ARG A 168 -18.42 5.54 -33.53
CA ARG A 168 -17.49 6.31 -32.69
C ARG A 168 -16.46 5.34 -32.11
N PRO A 169 -15.20 5.77 -31.91
CA PRO A 169 -14.19 4.92 -31.29
C PRO A 169 -14.64 4.54 -29.87
N PHE A 170 -14.58 3.24 -29.54
CA PHE A 170 -14.90 2.72 -28.23
C PHE A 170 -13.93 3.29 -27.19
N SER A 171 -14.31 4.37 -26.50
CA SER A 171 -13.73 4.71 -25.22
C SER A 171 -14.25 3.71 -24.19
N VAL A 172 -13.43 2.72 -23.84
CA VAL A 172 -13.74 1.77 -22.77
C VAL A 172 -13.73 2.52 -21.45
N VAL A 173 -14.92 2.76 -20.90
CA VAL A 173 -15.12 3.34 -19.57
C VAL A 173 -14.91 2.22 -18.56
N ILE A 174 -13.68 2.04 -18.08
CA ILE A 174 -13.45 1.19 -16.90
C ILE A 174 -14.15 1.89 -15.73
N ASN A 175 -15.20 1.27 -15.23
CA ASN A 175 -16.10 1.80 -14.19
C ASN A 175 -15.29 2.34 -12.99
N ASP A 176 -15.33 3.66 -12.73
CA ASP A 176 -14.54 4.33 -11.66
C ASP A 176 -14.80 3.74 -10.26
N GLN A 177 -15.89 2.99 -10.10
CA GLN A 177 -16.18 2.21 -8.91
C GLN A 177 -15.09 1.18 -8.57
N TYR A 178 -14.35 0.65 -9.56
CA TYR A 178 -13.25 -0.30 -9.34
C TYR A 178 -12.00 0.32 -8.72
N LEU A 179 -11.85 1.65 -8.79
CA LEU A 179 -10.70 2.38 -8.23
C LEU A 179 -11.07 3.18 -6.97
N ARG A 180 -12.32 3.08 -6.49
CA ARG A 180 -12.71 3.50 -5.14
C ARG A 180 -11.75 2.83 -4.16
N MET A 181 -11.16 3.61 -3.25
CA MET A 181 -10.11 3.22 -2.29
C MET A 181 -8.65 3.34 -2.75
N CYS A 182 -8.37 3.93 -3.92
CA CYS A 182 -7.01 4.39 -4.22
C CYS A 182 -6.58 5.51 -3.25
N ARG A 183 -5.34 5.44 -2.76
CA ARG A 183 -4.74 6.46 -1.89
C ARG A 183 -4.33 7.71 -2.66
N PHE A 184 -3.93 7.55 -3.92
CA PHE A 184 -3.42 8.62 -4.78
C PHE A 184 -4.46 9.09 -5.79
N SER A 185 -4.32 10.32 -6.26
CA SER A 185 -5.22 10.91 -7.27
C SER A 185 -4.98 10.36 -8.68
N GLU A 186 -3.84 9.72 -8.93
CA GLU A 186 -3.49 9.14 -10.21
C GLU A 186 -2.88 7.74 -10.09
N VAL A 187 -3.19 6.89 -11.06
CA VAL A 187 -2.62 5.54 -11.21
C VAL A 187 -2.11 5.32 -12.63
N ALA A 188 -1.11 4.45 -12.78
CA ALA A 188 -0.53 4.12 -14.09
C ALA A 188 -1.18 2.86 -14.67
N GLU A 189 -1.84 2.96 -15.82
CA GLU A 189 -2.42 1.82 -16.55
C GLU A 189 -1.50 1.43 -17.71
N LEU A 190 -1.04 0.18 -17.71
CA LEU A 190 -0.26 -0.40 -18.77
C LEU A 190 -1.15 -0.70 -19.98
N VAL A 191 -0.93 0.00 -21.08
CA VAL A 191 -1.64 -0.20 -22.34
C VAL A 191 -1.09 -1.44 -23.05
N SER A 192 0.19 -1.42 -23.42
CA SER A 192 0.84 -2.55 -24.08
C SER A 192 2.36 -2.39 -24.14
N VAL A 193 3.15 -3.25 -23.51
CA VAL A 193 4.62 -3.28 -23.68
C VAL A 193 5.13 -4.68 -23.97
N PHE A 194 6.38 -4.80 -24.41
CA PHE A 194 7.12 -6.07 -24.41
C PHE A 194 8.01 -6.18 -23.17
N TRP A 195 8.72 -5.10 -22.85
CA TRP A 195 9.55 -4.95 -21.67
C TRP A 195 8.75 -4.23 -20.58
N LEU A 196 8.48 -4.92 -19.48
CA LEU A 196 7.95 -4.29 -18.25
C LEU A 196 9.05 -4.05 -17.25
N ASP A 197 9.16 -2.81 -16.78
CA ASP A 197 10.14 -2.39 -15.79
C ASP A 197 9.53 -1.32 -14.90
N ILE A 198 9.42 -1.63 -13.61
CA ILE A 198 8.86 -0.74 -12.59
C ILE A 198 9.84 -0.72 -11.42
N GLY A 199 10.39 0.44 -11.12
CA GLY A 199 11.31 0.68 -10.03
C GLY A 199 10.84 1.76 -9.07
N GLY A 200 11.21 1.65 -7.81
CA GLY A 200 11.05 2.68 -6.79
C GLY A 200 12.32 2.83 -5.97
N LYS A 201 12.50 4.00 -5.36
CA LYS A 201 13.64 4.33 -4.50
C LYS A 201 13.10 5.05 -3.25
N ILE A 202 13.50 4.60 -2.07
CA ILE A 202 13.12 5.25 -0.80
C ILE A 202 14.37 5.51 0.05
N GLY A 203 14.46 6.70 0.65
CA GLY A 203 15.57 7.06 1.53
C GLY A 203 15.50 6.26 2.82
N THR A 204 16.60 5.64 3.24
CA THR A 204 16.61 4.78 4.44
C THR A 204 16.38 5.56 5.73
N LYS A 205 16.83 6.82 5.79
CA LYS A 205 16.61 7.73 6.92
C LYS A 205 15.13 8.07 7.16
N LEU A 206 14.27 7.86 6.15
CA LEU A 206 12.83 7.99 6.33
C LEU A 206 12.25 6.81 7.11
N LEU A 207 12.88 5.64 7.04
CA LEU A 207 12.39 4.39 7.63
C LEU A 207 12.75 4.30 9.12
N SER A 208 12.01 3.47 9.86
CA SER A 208 12.35 3.18 11.25
C SER A 208 13.64 2.35 11.33
N PRO A 209 14.59 2.68 12.22
CA PRO A 209 15.81 1.90 12.42
C PRO A 209 15.50 0.57 13.13
N LYS A 210 16.43 -0.38 13.05
CA LYS A 210 16.34 -1.74 13.60
C LYS A 210 14.99 -2.38 13.24
N THR A 211 14.63 -2.36 11.96
CA THR A 211 13.32 -2.84 11.49
C THR A 211 13.48 -3.59 10.17
N THR A 212 12.96 -4.81 10.09
CA THR A 212 12.82 -5.53 8.82
C THR A 212 11.62 -5.00 8.05
N TYR A 213 11.84 -4.59 6.81
CA TYR A 213 10.82 -4.08 5.90
C TYR A 213 10.57 -5.05 4.76
N GLY A 214 9.32 -5.11 4.31
CA GLY A 214 8.95 -5.67 3.01
C GLY A 214 8.54 -4.56 2.04
N ALA A 215 8.92 -4.72 0.77
CA ALA A 215 8.48 -3.88 -0.34
C ALA A 215 7.43 -4.60 -1.18
N TYR A 216 6.32 -3.92 -1.47
CA TYR A 216 5.15 -4.50 -2.12
C TYR A 216 4.71 -3.64 -3.29
N LEU A 217 4.61 -4.21 -4.48
CA LEU A 217 3.93 -3.54 -5.59
C LEU A 217 2.42 -3.69 -5.37
N VAL A 218 1.69 -2.57 -5.33
CA VAL A 218 0.24 -2.52 -5.16
C VAL A 218 -0.41 -2.19 -6.50
N PHE A 219 -1.29 -3.07 -6.97
CA PHE A 219 -1.83 -3.00 -8.31
C PHE A 219 -3.23 -3.63 -8.45
N LYS A 220 -3.88 -3.35 -9.57
CA LYS A 220 -5.10 -3.99 -10.04
C LYS A 220 -4.88 -4.50 -11.46
N LEU A 221 -5.79 -5.36 -11.90
CA LEU A 221 -5.87 -5.79 -13.29
C LEU A 221 -7.08 -5.11 -13.93
N GLY A 222 -6.91 -4.60 -15.14
CA GLY A 222 -7.98 -4.07 -15.96
C GLY A 222 -8.97 -5.16 -16.38
N GLU A 223 -9.93 -4.81 -17.24
CA GLU A 223 -10.99 -5.75 -17.65
C GLU A 223 -10.48 -6.94 -18.46
N GLN A 224 -9.45 -6.70 -19.29
CA GLN A 224 -8.87 -7.71 -20.20
C GLN A 224 -7.34 -7.70 -20.10
N PRO A 225 -6.76 -8.13 -18.96
CA PRO A 225 -5.32 -8.22 -18.83
C PRO A 225 -4.80 -9.34 -19.73
N TYR A 226 -3.59 -9.17 -20.25
CA TYR A 226 -2.92 -10.18 -21.06
C TYR A 226 -1.41 -10.15 -20.84
N GLY A 227 -0.74 -11.30 -20.96
CA GLY A 227 0.70 -11.40 -20.82
C GLY A 227 1.26 -11.07 -19.43
N LEU A 228 0.45 -11.18 -18.38
CA LEU A 228 0.85 -10.96 -16.98
C LEU A 228 0.92 -12.27 -16.17
N ASP A 229 0.78 -13.39 -16.88
CA ASP A 229 0.86 -14.79 -16.42
C ASP A 229 2.29 -15.36 -16.53
N TYR A 230 3.21 -14.59 -17.09
CA TYR A 230 4.62 -14.93 -17.17
C TYR A 230 5.38 -14.52 -15.90
N PRO A 231 6.46 -15.25 -15.54
CA PRO A 231 7.25 -14.93 -14.37
C PRO A 231 8.02 -13.61 -14.57
N ALA A 232 7.85 -12.70 -13.63
CA ALA A 232 8.70 -11.52 -13.50
C ALA A 232 9.80 -11.77 -12.46
N LYS A 233 10.85 -10.96 -12.51
CA LYS A 233 11.91 -10.93 -11.49
C LYS A 233 11.73 -9.70 -10.62
N ALA A 234 11.92 -9.86 -9.32
CA ALA A 234 11.88 -8.78 -8.35
C ALA A 234 13.18 -8.70 -7.57
N VAL A 235 13.62 -7.48 -7.28
CA VAL A 235 14.88 -7.19 -6.59
C VAL A 235 14.66 -6.06 -5.59
N VAL A 236 15.21 -6.22 -4.38
CA VAL A 236 15.30 -5.17 -3.37
C VAL A 236 16.72 -5.11 -2.85
N ARG A 237 17.35 -3.93 -2.91
CA ARG A 237 18.75 -3.74 -2.50
C ARG A 237 19.04 -2.33 -2.03
N PHE A 238 20.02 -2.19 -1.15
CA PHE A 238 20.61 -0.89 -0.84
C PHE A 238 21.42 -0.36 -2.03
N ALA A 239 21.47 0.96 -2.17
CA ALA A 239 22.26 1.65 -3.19
C ALA A 239 22.69 3.03 -2.70
N ARG A 240 23.87 3.47 -3.15
CA ARG A 240 24.41 4.82 -2.91
C ARG A 240 24.33 5.67 -4.16
N ASP A 241 24.29 7.00 -4.01
CA ASP A 241 24.13 7.92 -5.15
C ASP A 241 25.29 7.89 -6.16
N ARG A 242 26.45 7.30 -5.80
CA ARG A 242 27.61 7.15 -6.72
C ARG A 242 27.56 5.92 -7.63
N GLU A 243 26.59 5.02 -7.46
CA GLU A 243 26.31 4.02 -8.49
C GLU A 243 25.63 4.75 -9.66
N TYR A 244 26.42 5.14 -10.66
CA TYR A 244 25.90 5.52 -11.97
C TYR A 244 24.80 4.54 -12.36
N GLU A 245 23.65 5.07 -12.79
CA GLU A 245 22.60 4.29 -13.44
C GLU A 245 23.11 3.75 -14.78
N ALA A 246 24.12 2.90 -14.77
CA ALA A 246 24.21 1.90 -15.81
C ALA A 246 22.86 1.18 -15.76
N GLU A 247 22.20 1.06 -16.91
CA GLU A 247 21.13 0.12 -17.11
C GLU A 247 21.66 -1.24 -16.64
N VAL A 248 21.46 -1.57 -15.36
CA VAL A 248 21.94 -2.83 -14.81
C VAL A 248 21.03 -3.88 -15.41
N GLY A 249 21.42 -4.36 -16.60
CA GLY A 249 20.93 -5.61 -17.13
C GLY A 249 21.19 -6.69 -16.09
N LEU A 250 20.36 -7.74 -16.10
CA LEU A 250 20.49 -8.90 -15.22
C LEU A 250 21.90 -9.53 -15.17
N GLY A 251 22.84 -9.14 -16.03
CA GLY A 251 24.18 -9.71 -16.16
C GLY A 251 25.17 -9.40 -15.05
N GLU A 252 24.94 -8.37 -14.22
CA GLU A 252 25.84 -8.04 -13.08
C GLU A 252 25.25 -8.35 -11.70
N LEU A 253 23.96 -8.72 -11.65
CA LEU A 253 23.34 -9.16 -10.41
C LEU A 253 23.60 -10.66 -10.29
N GLY A 254 24.39 -11.06 -9.29
CA GLY A 254 24.41 -12.46 -8.86
C GLY A 254 22.98 -12.94 -8.60
N GLU A 255 22.70 -14.24 -8.75
CA GLU A 255 21.36 -14.79 -8.55
C GLU A 255 20.83 -14.56 -7.11
N ASP A 256 21.74 -14.27 -6.17
CA ASP A 256 21.42 -13.86 -4.81
C ASP A 256 20.61 -12.56 -4.75
N GLY A 257 19.44 -12.64 -4.11
CA GLY A 257 18.54 -11.49 -3.91
C GLY A 257 17.53 -11.24 -5.02
N ILE A 258 17.54 -12.06 -6.10
CA ILE A 258 16.51 -12.01 -7.15
C ILE A 258 15.40 -13.01 -6.81
N SER A 259 14.16 -12.51 -6.68
CA SER A 259 12.98 -13.35 -6.47
C SER A 259 12.18 -13.50 -7.76
N THR A 260 11.67 -14.70 -8.04
CA THR A 260 10.65 -14.89 -9.08
C THR A 260 9.27 -14.54 -8.52
N VAL A 261 8.50 -13.75 -9.25
CA VAL A 261 7.16 -13.31 -8.85
C VAL A 261 6.17 -13.48 -10.00
N TYR A 262 4.92 -13.74 -9.67
CA TYR A 262 3.83 -13.83 -10.65
C TYR A 262 2.79 -12.76 -10.35
N LEU A 263 2.44 -11.92 -11.34
CA LEU A 263 1.41 -10.87 -11.21
C LEU A 263 -0.02 -11.40 -11.34
N THR A 264 -0.17 -12.62 -11.81
CA THR A 264 -1.42 -13.38 -11.81
C THR A 264 -1.11 -14.81 -11.39
N SER A 265 -2.08 -15.52 -10.81
CA SER A 265 -1.88 -16.94 -10.49
C SER A 265 -1.48 -17.69 -11.78
N PRO A 266 -0.34 -18.40 -11.80
CA PRO A 266 0.01 -19.24 -12.95
C PRO A 266 -1.07 -20.32 -13.09
N GLY A 267 -1.93 -20.17 -14.09
CA GLY A 267 -3.11 -21.01 -14.27
C GLY A 267 -3.68 -20.86 -15.68
N ILE A 268 -3.75 -22.00 -16.39
CA ILE A 268 -4.30 -22.26 -17.73
C ILE A 268 -4.53 -20.98 -18.56
N SER A 269 -3.46 -20.45 -19.15
CA SER A 269 -3.60 -19.42 -20.17
C SER A 269 -4.44 -20.00 -21.32
N ARG A 270 -5.65 -19.45 -21.54
CA ARG A 270 -6.45 -19.74 -22.73
C ARG A 270 -5.72 -19.17 -23.94
N VAL A 271 -4.74 -19.90 -24.47
CA VAL A 271 -4.10 -19.56 -25.74
C VAL A 271 -5.11 -19.77 -26.85
N ARG A 272 -5.86 -18.73 -27.20
CA ARG A 272 -6.71 -18.76 -28.41
C ARG A 272 -5.83 -18.41 -29.61
N ARG A 273 -5.00 -19.37 -30.05
CA ARG A 273 -4.36 -19.30 -31.38
C ARG A 273 -5.14 -20.16 -32.37
N ARG A 274 -5.33 -19.59 -33.55
CA ARG A 274 -6.08 -20.17 -34.67
C ARG A 274 -5.27 -21.37 -35.18
N ARG A 275 -5.81 -22.59 -35.00
CA ARG A 275 -5.31 -23.94 -35.38
C ARG A 275 -4.32 -24.59 -34.42
N GLY A 276 -4.73 -25.76 -33.90
CA GLY A 276 -3.86 -26.79 -33.34
C GLY A 276 -4.14 -27.10 -31.87
N ILE A 277 -4.84 -28.20 -31.62
CA ILE A 277 -4.77 -28.99 -30.37
C ILE A 277 -3.33 -29.57 -30.37
N TYR A 278 -2.47 -29.41 -29.35
CA TYR A 278 -2.28 -30.26 -28.15
C TYR A 278 -1.37 -29.54 -27.11
N ASP A 279 -1.47 -29.99 -25.85
CA ASP A 279 -0.76 -29.63 -24.60
C ASP A 279 -1.03 -28.27 -23.93
N MET A 280 -2.10 -28.25 -23.13
CA MET A 280 -2.29 -27.37 -21.98
C MET A 280 -1.25 -27.70 -20.88
N ALA A 281 0.00 -27.28 -21.05
CA ALA A 281 0.99 -27.43 -19.98
C ALA A 281 0.72 -26.42 -18.87
N MET A 282 0.29 -26.88 -17.69
CA MET A 282 0.38 -26.11 -16.46
C MET A 282 1.85 -25.81 -16.22
N ARG A 283 2.27 -24.54 -16.31
CA ARG A 283 3.58 -24.15 -15.82
C ARG A 283 3.43 -24.02 -14.31
N GLU A 284 3.83 -25.06 -13.58
CA GLU A 284 3.88 -24.97 -12.12
C GLU A 284 4.81 -23.80 -11.74
N PRO A 285 4.40 -22.94 -10.79
CA PRO A 285 5.27 -21.89 -10.30
C PRO A 285 6.56 -22.50 -9.73
N GLU A 286 7.67 -21.77 -9.86
CA GLU A 286 8.91 -22.15 -9.17
C GLU A 286 8.63 -22.30 -7.67
N ALA A 287 9.23 -23.30 -7.01
CA ALA A 287 8.86 -23.71 -5.64
C ALA A 287 8.94 -22.57 -4.60
N ASN A 288 9.76 -21.55 -4.85
CA ASN A 288 9.95 -20.36 -4.02
C ASN A 288 9.37 -19.08 -4.64
N ALA A 289 8.58 -19.19 -5.70
CA ALA A 289 7.99 -18.02 -6.34
C ALA A 289 6.96 -17.35 -5.42
N ARG A 290 6.97 -16.02 -5.41
CA ARG A 290 5.98 -15.25 -4.66
C ARG A 290 4.71 -15.09 -5.48
N LEU A 291 3.59 -15.19 -4.78
CA LEU A 291 2.25 -15.13 -5.36
C LEU A 291 1.51 -13.90 -4.88
N VAL A 292 0.60 -13.42 -5.73
CA VAL A 292 -0.25 -12.27 -5.45
C VAL A 292 -1.17 -12.52 -4.26
N GLN A 293 -1.31 -11.50 -3.42
CA GLN A 293 -2.29 -11.47 -2.34
C GLN A 293 -3.38 -10.43 -2.62
N ASN A 294 -4.61 -10.69 -2.18
CA ASN A 294 -5.71 -9.73 -2.24
C ASN A 294 -5.75 -8.93 -0.94
N ARG A 295 -5.87 -7.61 -1.06
CA ARG A 295 -6.01 -6.68 0.05
C ARG A 295 -7.49 -6.40 0.36
N LYS A 296 -7.75 -5.89 1.56
CA LYS A 296 -9.11 -5.54 2.01
C LYS A 296 -9.70 -4.34 1.25
N ASP A 297 -8.86 -3.47 0.72
CA ASP A 297 -9.22 -2.30 -0.11
C ASP A 297 -9.51 -2.68 -1.59
N GLY A 298 -9.52 -3.98 -1.90
CA GLY A 298 -9.76 -4.50 -3.25
C GLY A 298 -8.57 -4.38 -4.19
N TRP A 299 -7.43 -3.84 -3.74
CA TRP A 299 -6.17 -3.90 -4.48
C TRP A 299 -5.51 -5.27 -4.32
N LYS A 300 -4.61 -5.58 -5.24
CA LYS A 300 -3.70 -6.72 -5.16
C LYS A 300 -2.33 -6.23 -4.75
N GLU A 301 -1.58 -7.10 -4.08
CA GLU A 301 -0.18 -6.84 -3.79
C GLU A 301 0.70 -8.05 -4.09
N ILE A 302 1.94 -7.77 -4.47
CA ILE A 302 2.99 -8.77 -4.62
C ILE A 302 4.25 -8.29 -3.91
N GLU A 303 4.88 -9.16 -3.14
CA GLU A 303 6.11 -8.85 -2.42
C GLU A 303 7.32 -8.88 -3.36
N LEU A 304 8.00 -7.74 -3.47
CA LEU A 304 9.20 -7.58 -4.29
C LEU A 304 10.46 -8.05 -3.56
N GLY A 305 10.48 -7.93 -2.24
CA GLY A 305 11.59 -8.36 -1.39
C GLY A 305 11.49 -7.80 0.01
N GLU A 306 12.45 -8.20 0.84
CA GLU A 306 12.62 -7.70 2.19
C GLU A 306 14.05 -7.24 2.43
N PHE A 307 14.22 -6.35 3.40
CA PHE A 307 15.51 -5.80 3.79
C PHE A 307 15.45 -5.35 5.25
N PHE A 308 16.59 -5.40 5.94
CA PHE A 308 16.70 -4.91 7.31
C PHE A 308 17.28 -3.50 7.32
N ASN A 309 16.53 -2.52 7.80
CA ASN A 309 17.01 -1.17 7.99
C ASN A 309 17.64 -1.03 9.37
N ASP A 310 18.98 -0.93 9.42
CA ASP A 310 19.71 -0.85 10.68
C ASP A 310 19.68 0.57 11.27
N GLU A 311 20.51 1.49 10.76
CA GLU A 311 20.57 2.90 11.20
C GLU A 311 20.25 3.90 10.08
N GLY A 312 20.03 3.41 8.86
CA GLY A 312 19.79 4.27 7.69
C GLY A 312 21.05 4.92 7.13
N ASP A 313 22.18 4.22 7.24
CA ASP A 313 23.48 4.68 6.73
C ASP A 313 23.63 4.56 5.22
N ASP A 314 22.87 3.67 4.60
CA ASP A 314 22.78 3.56 3.15
C ASP A 314 21.88 4.66 2.61
N ASP A 315 22.26 5.37 1.54
CA ASP A 315 21.46 6.52 1.08
C ASP A 315 20.00 6.12 0.78
N TYR A 316 19.80 5.02 0.04
CA TYR A 316 18.47 4.57 -0.37
C TYR A 316 18.36 3.05 -0.53
N VAL A 317 17.12 2.56 -0.50
CA VAL A 317 16.73 1.23 -0.95
C VAL A 317 16.06 1.34 -2.32
N LYS A 318 16.57 0.58 -3.30
CA LYS A 318 15.98 0.40 -4.63
C LYS A 318 15.13 -0.87 -4.63
N MET A 319 13.92 -0.77 -5.17
CA MET A 319 12.96 -1.88 -5.31
C MET A 319 12.54 -1.93 -6.77
N ARG A 320 12.56 -3.11 -7.40
CA ARG A 320 12.29 -3.23 -8.84
C ARG A 320 11.54 -4.51 -9.16
N LEU A 321 10.60 -4.42 -10.09
CA LEU A 321 9.95 -5.53 -10.77
C LEU A 321 10.27 -5.43 -12.26
N MET A 322 10.75 -6.52 -12.85
CA MET A 322 11.21 -6.55 -14.23
C MET A 322 10.77 -7.82 -14.94
N GLU A 323 10.26 -7.66 -16.15
CA GLU A 323 9.91 -8.75 -17.04
C GLU A 323 10.34 -8.37 -18.46
N ILE A 324 11.59 -8.71 -18.78
CA ILE A 324 12.33 -8.13 -19.90
C ILE A 324 12.81 -9.20 -20.89
N LYS A 325 12.80 -10.46 -20.47
CA LYS A 325 13.35 -11.59 -21.24
C LYS A 325 12.33 -12.19 -22.20
N ASP A 326 11.06 -12.17 -21.83
CA ASP A 326 10.01 -12.81 -22.61
C ASP A 326 9.41 -11.83 -23.63
N GLN A 327 9.53 -12.16 -24.93
CA GLN A 327 9.09 -11.32 -26.05
C GLN A 327 7.57 -11.31 -26.29
N HIS A 328 6.75 -11.47 -25.24
CA HIS A 328 5.31 -11.39 -25.38
C HIS A 328 4.80 -10.01 -24.95
N ARG A 329 3.74 -9.56 -25.62
CA ARG A 329 3.07 -8.32 -25.24
C ARG A 329 2.29 -8.53 -23.96
N LYS A 330 2.27 -7.49 -23.15
CA LYS A 330 1.60 -7.45 -21.86
C LYS A 330 0.85 -6.13 -21.68
N GLY A 331 -0.32 -6.19 -21.06
CA GLY A 331 -1.22 -5.05 -20.91
C GLY A 331 -2.28 -5.27 -19.85
N GLY A 332 -2.92 -4.19 -19.41
CA GLY A 332 -3.98 -4.20 -18.41
C GLY A 332 -3.49 -4.23 -16.96
N LEU A 333 -2.22 -3.96 -16.68
CA LEU A 333 -1.73 -3.75 -15.30
C LEU A 333 -2.04 -2.31 -14.85
N ILE A 334 -2.70 -2.13 -13.71
CA ILE A 334 -2.99 -0.81 -13.13
C ILE A 334 -2.20 -0.67 -11.84
N VAL A 335 -1.18 0.18 -11.82
CA VAL A 335 -0.26 0.37 -10.69
C VAL A 335 -0.69 1.56 -9.85
N GLU A 336 -0.89 1.33 -8.55
CA GLU A 336 -1.09 2.40 -7.58
C GLU A 336 0.25 2.94 -7.07
N GLY A 337 1.18 2.03 -6.75
CA GLY A 337 2.44 2.41 -6.16
C GLY A 337 3.25 1.24 -5.59
N ILE A 338 4.34 1.56 -4.90
CA ILE A 338 5.14 0.61 -4.12
C ILE A 338 5.03 0.97 -2.64
N GLU A 339 4.52 0.05 -1.83
CA GLU A 339 4.38 0.18 -0.38
C GLU A 339 5.55 -0.50 0.34
N VAL A 340 6.20 0.23 1.25
CA VAL A 340 7.28 -0.22 2.12
C VAL A 340 6.76 -0.21 3.54
N ARG A 341 6.59 -1.40 4.12
CA ARG A 341 6.03 -1.58 5.46
C ARG A 341 6.82 -2.59 6.28
N PRO A 342 6.87 -2.43 7.61
CA PRO A 342 7.51 -3.38 8.51
C PRO A 342 6.94 -4.79 8.34
N LYS A 343 7.80 -5.80 8.34
CA LYS A 343 7.38 -7.20 8.51
C LYS A 343 7.00 -7.39 9.97
N VAL A 344 5.93 -8.16 10.21
CA VAL A 344 5.60 -8.57 11.57
C VAL A 344 6.71 -9.53 12.02
N GLU A 345 7.55 -9.08 12.96
CA GLU A 345 8.47 -9.97 13.65
C GLU A 345 7.62 -10.96 14.45
N VAL A 346 7.53 -12.20 13.95
CA VAL A 346 7.04 -13.30 14.77
C VAL A 346 8.13 -13.58 15.77
N ILE A 347 7.98 -13.04 16.98
CA ILE A 347 8.82 -13.42 18.10
C ILE A 347 8.44 -14.88 18.40
N SER A 348 9.29 -15.80 17.91
CA SER A 348 9.18 -17.24 18.12
C SER A 348 9.55 -17.64 19.54
#